data_AF-A0A9D2QGN4-F1
#
_entry.id   AF-A0A9D2QGN4-F1
#
_cell.length_a   1.000
_cell.length_b   1.000
_cell.length_c   1.000
_cell.angle_alpha   90.00
_cell.angle_beta   90.00
_cell.angle_gamma   90.00
#
_symmetry.space_group_name_H-M   'P 1'
#
loop_
_entity.id
_entity.type
_entity.pdbx_description
1 polymer ?
#
loop_
_entity_poly.entity_id
_entity_poly.type
_entity_poly.pdbx_seq_one_letter_code
_entity_poly.pdbx_strand_id
1 'polypeptide(L)'
;MDLLQAMRNRHSVRSYTNKPIEGEVKEKLSALIAQCNGESGLHIQLVLDEPNAFDSMMAHYGKFSGVRNYIVMAGKKTAELEETCGYYGEKIVLYAQTLGLNTCWVAMTYSKGKAVFQLDQDEKVCLVIAVGYGETEGTAHKVKSRERVMKVQGTPPEWFIRGIDAALLAPTAMNQQKFVFSLDGNTVSAKAGMGFYSRIDLGIAKYHFEIGAGTENFQWGKTSS
;
A
#
# COMPACT_ATOMS: atom_id res chain seq x y z
N MET A 1 15.68 2.51 -10.30
CA MET A 1 14.29 2.50 -10.83
C MET A 1 13.57 3.69 -10.24
N ASP A 2 12.84 4.48 -11.05
CA ASP A 2 11.99 5.56 -10.52
C ASP A 2 10.65 5.03 -9.99
N LEU A 3 9.86 5.90 -9.35
CA LEU A 3 8.58 5.51 -8.75
C LEU A 3 7.50 5.14 -9.79
N LEU A 4 7.50 5.75 -10.98
CA LEU A 4 6.54 5.42 -12.05
C LEU A 4 6.77 3.99 -12.56
N GLN A 5 8.03 3.62 -12.75
CA GLN A 5 8.42 2.28 -13.12
C GLN A 5 8.17 1.29 -11.97
N ALA A 6 8.43 1.68 -10.72
CA ALA A 6 8.10 0.87 -9.55
C ALA A 6 6.60 0.57 -9.47
N MET A 7 5.72 1.54 -9.71
CA MET A 7 4.26 1.32 -9.73
C MET A 7 3.83 0.30 -10.78
N ARG A 8 4.44 0.33 -11.97
CA ARG A 8 4.12 -0.61 -13.06
C ARG A 8 4.60 -2.03 -12.76
N ASN A 9 5.78 -2.15 -12.15
CA ASN A 9 6.44 -3.44 -11.89
C ASN A 9 6.01 -4.07 -10.56
N ARG A 10 5.47 -3.28 -9.63
CA ARG A 10 5.01 -3.77 -8.34
C ARG A 10 3.80 -4.68 -8.55
N HIS A 11 3.96 -5.95 -8.20
CA HIS A 11 2.89 -6.93 -8.14
C HIS A 11 2.90 -7.64 -6.79
N SER A 12 1.77 -8.26 -6.43
CA SER A 12 1.71 -9.03 -5.19
C SER A 12 2.57 -10.29 -5.30
N VAL A 13 3.58 -10.40 -4.46
CA VAL A 13 4.41 -11.60 -4.34
C VAL A 13 4.11 -12.31 -3.03
N ARG A 14 3.94 -13.63 -3.10
CA ARG A 14 3.62 -14.46 -1.92
C ARG A 14 4.66 -15.55 -1.65
N SER A 15 5.64 -15.70 -2.52
CA SER A 15 6.73 -16.66 -2.39
C SER A 15 8.06 -15.92 -2.41
N TYR A 16 8.85 -16.12 -1.36
CA TYR A 16 10.07 -15.37 -1.11
C TYR A 16 11.25 -16.32 -0.92
N THR A 17 12.42 -15.88 -1.40
CA THR A 17 13.68 -16.57 -1.17
C THR A 17 14.15 -16.40 0.29
N ASN A 18 15.13 -17.20 0.71
CA ASN A 18 15.76 -17.07 2.03
C ASN A 18 16.80 -15.94 2.13
N LYS A 19 16.94 -15.09 1.10
CA LYS A 19 17.92 -14.00 1.12
C LYS A 19 17.51 -12.95 2.19
N PRO A 20 18.39 -12.63 3.15
CA PRO A 20 18.07 -11.67 4.21
C PRO A 20 17.98 -10.23 3.69
N ILE A 21 17.14 -9.40 4.33
CA ILE A 21 17.13 -7.95 4.14
C ILE A 21 18.19 -7.35 5.08
N GLU A 22 19.34 -7.00 4.53
CA GLU A 22 20.50 -6.54 5.30
C GLU A 22 21.24 -5.39 4.60
N GLY A 23 22.27 -4.86 5.27
CA GLY A 23 23.11 -3.76 4.78
C GLY A 23 22.31 -2.55 4.34
N GLU A 24 22.72 -1.96 3.22
CA GLU A 24 22.16 -0.70 2.69
C GLU A 24 20.65 -0.77 2.43
N VAL A 25 20.12 -1.93 2.01
CA VAL A 25 18.67 -2.11 1.75
C VAL A 25 17.89 -1.99 3.05
N LYS A 26 18.34 -2.64 4.13
CA LYS A 26 17.73 -2.56 5.45
C LYS A 26 17.75 -1.12 5.98
N GLU A 27 18.90 -0.46 5.89
CA GLU A 27 19.10 0.90 6.37
C GLU A 27 18.16 1.88 5.66
N LYS A 28 18.11 1.84 4.32
CA LYS A 28 17.22 2.67 3.51
C LYS A 28 15.75 2.44 3.83
N LEU A 29 15.32 1.17 3.90
CA LEU A 29 13.94 0.84 4.21
C LEU A 29 13.55 1.30 5.63
N SER A 30 14.42 1.09 6.61
CA SER A 30 14.20 1.52 7.99
C SER A 30 14.15 3.05 8.12
N ALA A 31 15.02 3.76 7.39
CA ALA A 31 15.02 5.23 7.35
C ALA A 31 13.72 5.78 6.78
N LEU A 32 13.22 5.21 5.67
CA LEU A 32 11.92 5.63 5.12
C LEU A 32 10.78 5.34 6.09
N ILE A 33 10.79 4.19 6.76
CA ILE A 33 9.76 3.84 7.76
C ILE A 33 9.77 4.86 8.92
N ALA A 34 10.96 5.23 9.42
CA ALA A 34 11.09 6.25 10.46
C ALA A 34 10.56 7.61 10.00
N GLN A 35 10.87 8.02 8.76
CA GLN A 35 10.31 9.23 8.16
C GLN A 35 8.78 9.15 8.09
N CYS A 36 8.22 8.04 7.59
CA CYS A 36 6.78 7.85 7.50
C CYS A 36 6.11 7.91 8.87
N ASN A 37 6.71 7.34 9.92
CA ASN A 37 6.21 7.45 11.29
C ASN A 37 6.17 8.92 11.75
N GLY A 38 7.25 9.67 11.51
CA GLY A 38 7.32 11.09 11.86
C GLY A 38 6.29 11.96 11.14
N GLU A 39 6.05 11.70 9.85
CA GLU A 39 5.09 12.45 9.02
C GLU A 39 3.63 12.10 9.33
N SER A 40 3.35 10.83 9.65
CA SER A 40 1.98 10.31 9.74
C SER A 40 1.46 10.16 11.17
N GLY A 41 2.35 10.08 12.16
CA GLY A 41 2.00 9.66 13.52
C GLY A 41 1.60 8.18 13.63
N LEU A 42 1.84 7.37 12.60
CA LEU A 42 1.70 5.91 12.65
C LEU A 42 2.85 5.28 13.45
N HIS A 43 2.63 4.03 13.84
CA HIS A 43 3.62 3.17 14.48
C HIS A 43 3.96 2.00 13.57
N ILE A 44 4.62 2.32 12.45
CA ILE A 44 5.05 1.35 11.44
C ILE A 44 6.33 0.66 11.91
N GLN A 45 6.34 -0.67 11.87
CA GLN A 45 7.46 -1.48 12.37
C GLN A 45 7.94 -2.46 11.30
N LEU A 46 9.24 -2.46 11.01
CA LEU A 46 9.88 -3.48 10.17
C LEU A 46 10.29 -4.67 11.04
N VAL A 47 9.73 -5.83 10.76
CA VAL A 47 10.07 -7.09 11.42
C VAL A 47 10.89 -7.94 10.46
N LEU A 48 12.07 -8.36 10.90
CA LEU A 48 13.02 -9.14 10.13
C LEU A 48 13.27 -10.50 10.78
N ASP A 49 13.51 -11.50 9.94
CA ASP A 49 13.84 -12.87 10.36
C ASP A 49 12.84 -13.52 11.34
N GLU A 50 11.55 -13.21 11.16
CA GLU A 50 10.44 -13.70 11.97
C GLU A 50 9.46 -14.45 11.05
N PRO A 51 9.59 -15.79 10.91
CA PRO A 51 8.73 -16.57 10.02
C PRO A 51 7.39 -16.98 10.65
N ASN A 52 7.25 -16.93 11.98
CA ASN A 52 6.12 -17.56 12.68
C ASN A 52 4.78 -16.88 12.38
N ALA A 53 4.77 -15.56 12.10
CA ALA A 53 3.58 -14.88 11.62
C ALA A 53 2.99 -15.51 10.35
N PHE A 54 3.82 -16.13 9.50
CA PHE A 54 3.42 -16.74 8.23
C PHE A 54 3.54 -18.27 8.24
N ASP A 55 3.91 -18.87 9.37
CA ASP A 55 3.86 -20.31 9.60
C ASP A 55 2.50 -20.69 10.21
N SER A 56 1.47 -20.69 9.37
CA SER A 56 0.10 -21.05 9.77
C SER A 56 -0.74 -21.57 8.60
N MET A 57 -1.78 -22.35 8.92
CA MET A 57 -2.74 -22.85 7.92
C MET A 57 -3.35 -21.73 7.07
N MET A 58 -3.65 -20.57 7.67
CA MET A 58 -4.21 -19.42 6.97
C MET A 58 -3.19 -18.78 6.00
N ALA A 59 -1.90 -18.79 6.35
CA ALA A 59 -0.85 -18.31 5.45
C ALA A 59 -0.68 -19.23 4.25
N HIS A 60 -0.71 -20.55 4.46
CA HIS A 60 -0.71 -21.52 3.38
C HIS A 60 -1.97 -21.41 2.49
N TYR A 61 -3.15 -21.16 3.08
CA TYR A 61 -4.36 -20.86 2.32
C TYR A 61 -4.20 -19.59 1.45
N GLY A 62 -3.52 -18.57 1.98
CA GLY A 62 -3.11 -17.37 1.25
C GLY A 62 -2.02 -17.60 0.19
N LYS A 63 -1.49 -18.82 0.07
CA LYS A 63 -0.36 -19.21 -0.78
C LYS A 63 0.94 -18.49 -0.42
N PHE A 64 1.16 -18.22 0.86
CA PHE A 64 2.43 -17.67 1.34
C PHE A 64 3.46 -18.78 1.56
N SER A 65 4.69 -18.54 1.10
CA SER A 65 5.85 -19.39 1.34
C SER A 65 7.11 -18.54 1.51
N GLY A 66 8.02 -18.97 2.38
CA GLY A 66 9.32 -18.29 2.59
C GLY A 66 9.24 -16.89 3.19
N VAL A 67 8.09 -16.43 3.68
CA VAL A 67 7.97 -15.12 4.33
C VAL A 67 8.71 -15.15 5.65
N ARG A 68 9.72 -14.30 5.78
CA ARG A 68 10.50 -14.09 7.02
C ARG A 68 10.47 -12.65 7.51
N ASN A 69 9.95 -11.74 6.69
CA ASN A 69 9.94 -10.32 7.01
C ASN A 69 8.59 -9.72 6.64
N TYR A 70 8.15 -8.79 7.46
CA TYR A 70 6.92 -8.06 7.23
C TYR A 70 6.99 -6.68 7.87
N ILE A 71 6.19 -5.77 7.34
CA ILE A 71 6.00 -4.43 7.88
C ILE A 71 4.63 -4.39 8.54
N VAL A 72 4.60 -4.04 9.82
CA VAL A 72 3.36 -3.89 10.58
C VAL A 72 2.86 -2.47 10.42
N MET A 73 1.60 -2.32 9.98
CA MET A 73 0.93 -1.03 9.87
C MET A 73 0.03 -0.86 11.10
N ALA A 74 0.44 -0.03 12.05
CA ALA A 74 -0.30 0.22 13.28
C ALA A 74 -0.40 1.72 13.59
N GLY A 75 -1.34 2.08 14.45
CA GLY A 75 -1.49 3.44 14.97
C GLY A 75 -2.75 3.61 15.81
N LYS A 76 -2.92 4.82 16.37
CA LYS A 76 -4.08 5.19 17.20
C LYS A 76 -5.39 5.06 16.44
N LYS A 77 -6.43 4.56 17.11
CA LYS A 77 -7.77 4.40 16.54
C LYS A 77 -8.42 5.76 16.22
N THR A 78 -8.28 6.23 14.98
CA THR A 78 -8.97 7.40 14.43
C THR A 78 -9.83 7.02 13.23
N ALA A 79 -10.66 7.95 12.73
CA ALA A 79 -11.48 7.71 11.55
C ALA A 79 -10.65 7.62 10.26
N GLU A 80 -9.47 8.26 10.26
CA GLU A 80 -8.54 8.39 9.16
C GLU A 80 -7.48 7.29 9.13
N LEU A 81 -7.25 6.59 10.25
CA LEU A 81 -6.17 5.62 10.43
C LEU A 81 -6.00 4.66 9.26
N GLU A 82 -7.10 4.12 8.73
CA GLU A 82 -7.06 3.18 7.61
C GLU A 82 -6.55 3.82 6.32
N GLU A 83 -7.03 5.02 5.98
CA GLU A 83 -6.56 5.75 4.80
C GLU A 83 -5.09 6.18 4.96
N THR A 84 -4.70 6.64 6.16
CA THR A 84 -3.31 6.99 6.48
C THR A 84 -2.40 5.77 6.36
N CYS A 85 -2.80 4.61 6.90
CA CYS A 85 -2.07 3.34 6.74
C CYS A 85 -1.93 2.96 5.27
N GLY A 86 -2.98 3.10 4.45
CA GLY A 86 -2.92 2.83 3.03
C GLY A 86 -1.91 3.73 2.31
N TYR A 87 -1.98 5.04 2.55
CA TYR A 87 -1.13 6.03 1.91
C TYR A 87 0.36 5.84 2.24
N TYR A 88 0.70 5.80 3.52
CA TYR A 88 2.09 5.67 3.95
C TYR A 88 2.64 4.25 3.76
N GLY A 89 1.79 3.22 3.88
CA GLY A 89 2.19 1.86 3.54
C GLY A 89 2.53 1.72 2.05
N GLU A 90 1.79 2.37 1.14
CA GLU A 90 2.11 2.30 -0.28
C GLU A 90 3.37 3.09 -0.65
N LYS A 91 3.64 4.21 0.06
CA LYS A 91 4.93 4.90 0.00
C LYS A 91 6.09 3.97 0.30
N ILE A 92 5.96 3.15 1.35
CA ILE A 92 6.97 2.16 1.72
C ILE A 92 7.03 1.01 0.70
N VAL A 93 5.89 0.50 0.23
CA VAL A 93 5.81 -0.58 -0.76
C VAL A 93 6.50 -0.22 -2.08
N LEU A 94 6.23 0.97 -2.62
CA LEU A 94 6.85 1.41 -3.86
C LEU A 94 8.35 1.66 -3.66
N TYR A 95 8.77 2.20 -2.52
CA TYR A 95 10.19 2.34 -2.22
C TYR A 95 10.90 0.99 -2.07
N ALA A 96 10.29 0.02 -1.38
CA ALA A 96 10.80 -1.34 -1.28
C ALA A 96 11.00 -1.96 -2.69
N GLN A 97 10.07 -1.74 -3.60
CA GLN A 97 10.21 -2.14 -5.02
C GLN A 97 11.43 -1.48 -5.67
N THR A 98 11.71 -0.19 -5.41
CA THR A 98 12.93 0.46 -5.93
C THR A 98 14.23 -0.12 -5.38
N LEU A 99 14.19 -0.75 -4.21
CA LEU A 99 15.31 -1.46 -3.59
C LEU A 99 15.44 -2.92 -4.05
N GLY A 100 14.59 -3.37 -4.98
CA GLY A 100 14.56 -4.74 -5.48
C GLY A 100 13.88 -5.75 -4.54
N LEU A 101 13.06 -5.26 -3.61
CA LEU A 101 12.21 -6.10 -2.76
C LEU A 101 10.81 -6.21 -3.37
N ASN A 102 10.18 -7.36 -3.18
CA ASN A 102 8.79 -7.58 -3.54
C ASN A 102 7.91 -7.56 -2.28
N THR A 103 6.62 -7.29 -2.46
CA THR A 103 5.69 -7.11 -1.34
C THR A 103 4.32 -7.72 -1.59
N CYS A 104 3.56 -7.94 -0.51
CA CYS A 104 2.12 -8.20 -0.59
C CYS A 104 1.41 -7.68 0.66
N TRP A 105 0.32 -6.94 0.47
CA TRP A 105 -0.58 -6.51 1.54
C TRP A 105 -1.35 -7.72 2.10
N VAL A 106 -1.33 -7.90 3.43
CA VAL A 106 -1.89 -9.07 4.12
C VAL A 106 -2.70 -8.64 5.35
N ALA A 107 -3.99 -8.93 5.34
CA ALA A 107 -4.86 -8.58 6.47
C ALA A 107 -5.33 -9.78 7.31
N MET A 108 -5.70 -10.90 6.68
CA MET A 108 -6.34 -12.03 7.37
C MET A 108 -5.53 -13.33 7.38
N THR A 109 -4.59 -13.47 6.45
CA THR A 109 -3.89 -14.74 6.22
C THR A 109 -2.54 -14.83 6.94
N TYR A 110 -2.29 -13.97 7.92
CA TYR A 110 -1.13 -14.09 8.82
C TYR A 110 -1.62 -14.38 10.24
N SER A 111 -0.80 -15.06 11.03
CA SER A 111 -1.09 -15.38 12.42
C SER A 111 -0.75 -14.20 13.32
N LYS A 112 -1.74 -13.36 13.62
CA LYS A 112 -1.57 -12.20 14.50
C LYS A 112 -1.04 -12.55 15.89
N GLY A 113 -1.37 -13.73 16.42
CA GLY A 113 -0.88 -14.20 17.72
C GLY A 113 0.58 -14.66 17.71
N LYS A 114 1.15 -14.95 16.53
CA LYS A 114 2.57 -15.28 16.35
C LYS A 114 3.40 -14.09 15.85
N ALA A 115 2.75 -13.07 15.31
CA ALA A 115 3.42 -11.87 14.83
C ALA A 115 4.01 -11.06 15.99
N VAL A 116 5.19 -10.49 15.73
CA VAL A 116 5.99 -9.73 16.68
C VAL A 116 5.80 -8.26 16.38
N PHE A 117 5.26 -7.51 17.33
CA PHE A 117 5.11 -6.07 17.27
C PHE A 117 4.86 -5.51 18.67
N GLN A 118 5.13 -4.23 18.83
CA GLN A 118 4.76 -3.47 20.03
C GLN A 118 3.63 -2.51 19.70
N LEU A 119 2.71 -2.29 20.63
CA LEU A 119 1.64 -1.31 20.49
C LEU A 119 1.60 -0.46 21.75
N ASP A 120 1.43 0.84 21.56
CA ASP A 120 1.07 1.74 22.63
C ASP A 120 -0.41 1.61 22.99
N GLN A 121 -0.80 2.24 24.10
CA GLN A 121 -2.19 2.34 24.49
C GLN A 121 -3.03 2.97 23.37
N ASP A 122 -4.22 2.39 23.12
CA ASP A 122 -5.19 2.80 22.09
C ASP A 122 -4.76 2.61 20.63
N GLU A 123 -3.62 1.95 20.39
CA GLU A 123 -3.23 1.54 19.05
C GLU A 123 -3.93 0.25 18.60
N LYS A 124 -4.00 0.07 17.29
CA LYS A 124 -4.33 -1.22 16.67
C LYS A 124 -3.43 -1.46 15.47
N VAL A 125 -3.15 -2.74 15.22
CA VAL A 125 -2.66 -3.18 13.91
C VAL A 125 -3.81 -3.12 12.91
N CYS A 126 -3.62 -2.40 11.81
CA CYS A 126 -4.51 -2.39 10.65
C CYS A 126 -4.31 -3.64 9.80
N LEU A 127 -3.05 -3.92 9.44
CA LEU A 127 -2.63 -5.06 8.61
C LEU A 127 -1.11 -5.20 8.65
N VAL A 128 -0.59 -6.18 7.91
CA VAL A 128 0.85 -6.30 7.64
C VAL A 128 1.13 -6.33 6.14
N ILE A 129 2.37 -6.04 5.76
CA ILE A 129 2.87 -6.14 4.39
C ILE A 129 4.02 -7.14 4.41
N ALA A 130 3.83 -8.30 3.79
CA ALA A 130 4.94 -9.25 3.59
C ALA A 130 5.99 -8.58 2.69
N VAL A 131 7.28 -8.73 3.02
CA VAL A 131 8.38 -8.10 2.27
C VAL A 131 9.61 -9.01 2.20
N GLY A 132 10.28 -9.02 1.07
CA GLY A 132 11.50 -9.81 0.86
C GLY A 132 11.88 -9.91 -0.61
N TYR A 133 12.92 -10.66 -0.90
CA TYR A 133 13.28 -10.99 -2.28
C TYR A 133 12.36 -12.09 -2.78
N GLY A 134 11.51 -11.77 -3.75
CA GLY A 134 10.58 -12.72 -4.35
C GLY A 134 11.28 -13.84 -5.11
N GLU A 135 10.63 -15.01 -5.15
CA GLU A 135 11.01 -16.06 -6.12
C GLU A 135 10.55 -15.72 -7.55
N THR A 136 9.62 -14.75 -7.65
CA THR A 136 9.11 -14.18 -8.90
C THR A 136 8.85 -12.69 -8.69
N GLU A 137 8.64 -11.95 -9.77
CA GLU A 137 8.18 -10.55 -9.72
C GLU A 137 6.66 -10.41 -9.53
N GLY A 138 5.94 -11.51 -9.33
CA GLY A 138 4.47 -11.54 -9.30
C GLY A 138 3.85 -11.36 -10.69
N THR A 139 2.53 -11.15 -10.73
CA THR A 139 1.78 -11.00 -11.98
C THR A 139 0.87 -9.79 -11.96
N ALA A 140 0.72 -9.15 -13.11
CA ALA A 140 -0.19 -8.03 -13.29
C ALA A 140 -1.64 -8.44 -12.97
N HIS A 141 -2.35 -7.57 -12.26
CA HIS A 141 -3.77 -7.74 -11.98
C HIS A 141 -4.62 -7.09 -13.08
N LYS A 142 -5.85 -7.59 -13.25
CA LYS A 142 -6.83 -6.95 -14.14
C LYS A 142 -7.23 -5.60 -13.57
N VAL A 143 -7.18 -4.55 -14.37
CA VAL A 143 -7.63 -3.20 -14.00
C VAL A 143 -9.03 -2.92 -14.56
N LYS A 144 -9.79 -2.06 -13.88
CA LYS A 144 -11.06 -1.54 -14.40
C LYS A 144 -10.81 -0.50 -15.49
N SER A 145 -11.85 -0.16 -16.25
CA SER A 145 -11.80 1.01 -17.13
C SER A 145 -11.82 2.30 -16.30
N ARG A 146 -11.27 3.39 -16.86
CA ARG A 146 -11.15 4.70 -16.18
C ARG A 146 -12.50 5.22 -15.70
N GLU A 147 -13.54 5.06 -16.52
CA GLU A 147 -14.91 5.53 -16.27
C GLU A 147 -15.53 4.89 -15.02
N ARG A 148 -15.02 3.74 -14.57
CA ARG A 148 -15.50 3.06 -13.36
C ARG A 148 -14.90 3.61 -12.08
N VAL A 149 -13.85 4.42 -12.17
CA VAL A 149 -13.09 4.95 -11.03
C VAL A 149 -12.93 6.47 -11.06
N MET A 150 -13.52 7.15 -12.05
CA MET A 150 -13.51 8.60 -12.14
C MET A 150 -14.90 9.21 -12.39
N LYS A 151 -15.15 10.40 -11.84
CA LYS A 151 -16.32 11.23 -12.09
C LYS A 151 -15.86 12.64 -12.48
N VAL A 152 -16.01 12.98 -13.75
CA VAL A 152 -15.54 14.26 -14.30
C VAL A 152 -16.65 14.93 -15.10
N GLN A 153 -16.65 16.25 -15.14
CA GLN A 153 -17.51 17.01 -16.05
C GLN A 153 -16.69 17.39 -17.29
N GLY A 154 -17.19 17.06 -18.47
CA GLY A 154 -16.49 17.31 -19.73
C GLY A 154 -15.23 16.45 -19.90
N THR A 155 -14.29 16.95 -20.71
CA THR A 155 -13.02 16.27 -20.99
C THR A 155 -12.01 16.56 -19.87
N PRO A 156 -11.54 15.53 -19.13
CA PRO A 156 -10.55 15.74 -18.08
C PRO A 156 -9.19 16.12 -18.66
N PRO A 157 -8.37 16.91 -17.94
CA PRO A 157 -7.01 17.22 -18.36
C PRO A 157 -6.10 15.98 -18.31
N GLU A 158 -5.05 15.97 -19.14
CA GLU A 158 -4.11 14.84 -19.26
C GLU A 158 -3.45 14.45 -17.92
N TRP A 159 -3.13 15.42 -17.07
CA TRP A 159 -2.55 15.12 -15.75
C TRP A 159 -3.52 14.30 -14.89
N PHE A 160 -4.83 14.57 -14.96
CA PHE A 160 -5.82 13.82 -14.21
C PHE A 160 -5.93 12.40 -14.75
N ILE A 161 -5.93 12.23 -16.08
CA ILE A 161 -5.92 10.89 -16.71
C ILE A 161 -4.69 10.08 -16.27
N ARG A 162 -3.49 10.68 -16.24
CA ARG A 162 -2.29 10.00 -15.72
C ARG A 162 -2.42 9.62 -14.25
N GLY A 163 -3.05 10.48 -13.43
CA GLY A 163 -3.39 10.17 -12.04
C GLY A 163 -4.32 8.96 -11.92
N ILE A 164 -5.38 8.90 -12.73
CA ILE A 164 -6.31 7.75 -12.77
C ILE A 164 -5.61 6.48 -13.23
N ASP A 165 -4.78 6.54 -14.26
CA ASP A 165 -4.00 5.40 -14.74
C ASP A 165 -3.06 4.87 -13.66
N ALA A 166 -2.39 5.76 -12.93
CA ALA A 166 -1.54 5.38 -11.81
C ALA A 166 -2.37 4.76 -10.68
N ALA A 167 -3.51 5.35 -10.31
CA ALA A 167 -4.40 4.82 -9.28
C ALA A 167 -4.95 3.42 -9.62
N LEU A 168 -5.16 3.10 -10.91
CA LEU A 168 -5.57 1.76 -11.35
C LEU A 168 -4.47 0.70 -11.15
N LEU A 169 -3.20 1.09 -11.10
CA LEU A 169 -2.07 0.20 -10.77
C LEU A 169 -1.98 -0.10 -9.25
N ALA A 170 -2.69 0.66 -8.41
CA ALA A 170 -2.68 0.47 -6.97
C ALA A 170 -3.19 -0.93 -6.60
N PRO A 171 -2.50 -1.66 -5.70
CA PRO A 171 -3.04 -2.88 -5.14
C PRO A 171 -4.32 -2.56 -4.34
N THR A 172 -5.32 -3.41 -4.45
CA THR A 172 -6.54 -3.30 -3.63
C THR A 172 -6.93 -4.67 -3.09
N ALA A 173 -7.59 -4.69 -1.93
CA ALA A 173 -8.04 -5.92 -1.30
C ALA A 173 -8.90 -6.75 -2.27
N MET A 174 -8.48 -8.00 -2.54
CA MET A 174 -9.12 -8.89 -3.51
C MET A 174 -9.27 -8.28 -4.93
N ASN A 175 -8.38 -7.35 -5.29
CA ASN A 175 -8.42 -6.60 -6.55
C ASN A 175 -9.75 -5.88 -6.81
N GLN A 176 -10.40 -5.39 -5.75
CA GLN A 176 -11.74 -4.80 -5.84
C GLN A 176 -11.77 -3.45 -6.58
N GLN A 177 -10.69 -2.65 -6.52
CA GLN A 177 -10.59 -1.29 -7.10
C GLN A 177 -11.84 -0.44 -6.81
N LYS A 178 -12.24 -0.39 -5.54
CA LYS A 178 -13.44 0.30 -5.07
C LYS A 178 -13.09 1.68 -4.53
N PHE A 179 -12.70 2.57 -5.42
CA PHE A 179 -12.47 3.98 -5.17
C PHE A 179 -13.00 4.79 -6.36
N VAL A 180 -13.36 6.05 -6.12
CA VAL A 180 -13.76 6.99 -7.17
C VAL A 180 -13.08 8.32 -6.93
N PHE A 181 -12.38 8.83 -7.95
CA PHE A 181 -11.83 10.18 -7.99
C PHE A 181 -12.78 11.10 -8.72
N SER A 182 -13.03 12.30 -8.19
CA SER A 182 -13.84 13.32 -8.86
C SER A 182 -13.02 14.57 -9.10
N LEU A 183 -13.23 15.21 -10.25
CA LEU A 183 -12.56 16.47 -10.61
C LEU A 183 -13.59 17.58 -10.77
N ASP A 184 -13.33 18.71 -10.09
CA ASP A 184 -14.04 19.98 -10.26
C ASP A 184 -13.03 21.12 -10.37
N GLY A 185 -12.91 21.71 -11.56
CA GLY A 185 -11.81 22.63 -11.89
C GLY A 185 -10.44 21.96 -11.70
N ASN A 186 -9.65 22.47 -10.75
CA ASN A 186 -8.37 21.89 -10.32
C ASN A 186 -8.44 21.16 -8.97
N THR A 187 -9.64 20.98 -8.44
CA THR A 187 -9.87 20.33 -7.14
C THR A 187 -10.21 18.86 -7.35
N VAL A 188 -9.40 17.97 -6.76
CA VAL A 188 -9.62 16.52 -6.80
C VAL A 188 -10.18 16.06 -5.47
N SER A 189 -11.25 15.28 -5.50
CA SER A 189 -11.73 14.54 -4.31
C SER A 189 -11.69 13.05 -4.59
N ALA A 190 -11.51 12.23 -3.55
CA ALA A 190 -11.50 10.78 -3.67
C ALA A 190 -12.40 10.16 -2.60
N LYS A 191 -13.13 9.10 -2.95
CA LYS A 191 -14.02 8.38 -2.03
C LYS A 191 -13.82 6.89 -2.13
N ALA A 192 -13.80 6.22 -0.98
CA ALA A 192 -13.82 4.77 -0.88
C ALA A 192 -15.22 4.26 -1.24
N GLY A 193 -15.28 3.15 -1.97
CA GLY A 193 -16.51 2.40 -2.18
C GLY A 193 -16.82 1.46 -1.01
N MET A 194 -17.93 0.71 -1.13
CA MET A 194 -18.33 -0.27 -0.12
C MET A 194 -17.58 -1.60 -0.29
N GLY A 195 -16.71 -1.96 0.65
CA GLY A 195 -15.99 -3.23 0.65
C GLY A 195 -15.01 -3.36 1.79
N PHE A 196 -14.46 -4.56 1.97
CA PHE A 196 -13.40 -4.79 2.95
C PHE A 196 -12.17 -3.98 2.59
N TYR A 197 -11.57 -3.33 3.60
CA TYR A 197 -10.35 -2.54 3.51
C TYR A 197 -10.42 -1.37 2.51
N SER A 198 -11.60 -0.93 2.09
CA SER A 198 -11.74 0.08 1.03
C SER A 198 -11.17 1.44 1.40
N ARG A 199 -11.08 1.80 2.69
CA ARG A 199 -10.41 3.03 3.14
C ARG A 199 -8.89 2.92 3.05
N ILE A 200 -8.32 1.75 3.33
CA ILE A 200 -6.91 1.47 3.10
C ILE A 200 -6.62 1.53 1.60
N ASP A 201 -7.41 0.81 0.80
CA ASP A 201 -7.33 0.85 -0.67
C ASP A 201 -7.40 2.27 -1.22
N LEU A 202 -8.22 3.14 -0.63
CA LEU A 202 -8.31 4.56 -1.00
C LEU A 202 -6.99 5.29 -0.72
N GLY A 203 -6.38 5.08 0.44
CA GLY A 203 -5.07 5.66 0.77
C GLY A 203 -3.98 5.25 -0.23
N ILE A 204 -3.92 3.96 -0.55
CA ILE A 204 -3.01 3.40 -1.56
C ILE A 204 -3.25 4.08 -2.92
N ALA A 205 -4.50 4.14 -3.37
CA ALA A 205 -4.87 4.74 -4.64
C ALA A 205 -4.56 6.24 -4.70
N LYS A 206 -4.74 6.99 -3.60
CA LYS A 206 -4.39 8.41 -3.52
C LYS A 206 -2.90 8.66 -3.69
N TYR A 207 -2.05 7.83 -3.07
CA TYR A 207 -0.60 7.95 -3.23
C TYR A 207 -0.17 7.70 -4.69
N HIS A 208 -0.73 6.67 -5.32
CA HIS A 208 -0.54 6.43 -6.76
C HIS A 208 -1.01 7.60 -7.62
N PHE A 209 -2.21 8.12 -7.32
CA PHE A 209 -2.78 9.24 -8.05
C PHE A 209 -1.86 10.46 -8.02
N GLU A 210 -1.32 10.82 -6.84
CA GLU A 210 -0.38 11.93 -6.70
C GLU A 210 0.86 11.80 -7.57
N ILE A 211 1.47 10.60 -7.61
CA ILE A 211 2.65 10.35 -8.43
C ILE A 211 2.32 10.46 -9.92
N GLY A 212 1.18 9.93 -10.36
CA GLY A 212 0.77 9.98 -11.76
C GLY A 212 0.32 11.37 -12.21
N ALA A 213 -0.39 12.09 -11.34
CA ALA A 213 -0.97 13.39 -11.61
C ALA A 213 0.07 14.52 -11.53
N GLY A 214 1.08 14.40 -10.67
CA GLY A 214 1.91 15.53 -10.26
C GLY A 214 1.16 16.42 -9.28
N THR A 215 1.67 16.54 -8.05
CA THR A 215 0.99 17.24 -6.95
C THR A 215 0.88 18.74 -7.17
N GLU A 216 1.66 19.31 -8.08
CA GLU A 216 1.58 20.70 -8.52
C GLU A 216 0.36 21.00 -9.40
N ASN A 217 -0.28 19.99 -9.98
CA ASN A 217 -1.37 20.16 -10.94
C ASN A 217 -2.75 20.27 -10.30
N PHE A 218 -2.87 19.98 -9.01
CA PHE A 218 -4.17 19.91 -8.35
C PHE A 218 -4.10 20.22 -6.86
N GLN A 219 -5.27 20.45 -6.28
CA GLN A 219 -5.45 20.54 -4.84
C GLN A 219 -6.45 19.48 -4.37
N TRP A 220 -6.18 18.84 -3.24
CA TRP A 220 -7.15 17.96 -2.62
C TRP A 220 -8.35 18.78 -2.11
N GLY A 221 -9.55 18.41 -2.53
CA GLY A 221 -10.79 18.91 -1.96
C GLY A 221 -10.93 18.44 -0.52
N LYS A 222 -11.60 19.24 0.32
CA LYS A 222 -11.89 18.86 1.69
C LYS A 222 -12.66 17.53 1.70
N THR A 223 -12.16 16.55 2.46
CA THR A 223 -12.86 15.29 2.70
C THR A 223 -14.20 15.63 3.32
N SER A 224 -15.30 15.41 2.59
CA SER A 224 -16.63 15.53 3.18
C SER A 224 -16.77 14.39 4.18
N SER A 225 -16.77 14.74 5.47
CA SER A 225 -17.07 13.87 6.60
C SER A 225 -18.36 13.08 6.39
#